data_AF-A0A7S2DRZ6-F1
#
_entry.id   AF-A0A7S2DRZ6-F1
#
_cell.length_a   1.000
_cell.length_b   1.000
_cell.length_c   1.000
_cell.angle_alpha   90.00
_cell.angle_beta   90.00
_cell.angle_gamma   90.00
#
_symmetry.space_group_name_H-M   'P 1'
#
loop_
_entity.id
_entity.type
_entity.pdbx_description
1 polymer ?
#
loop_
_entity_poly.entity_id
_entity_poly.type
_entity_poly.pdbx_seq_one_letter_code
_entity_poly.pdbx_strand_id
1 'polypeptide(L)'
;HDDPLPFMAIYQPRVIAFYKSAGAIGQRTLDMWQRGWFCENQTLQPGYHTFKCPLKAIFAEHMVRQEHKWEDIDPLTQMLCEDHGKFFNFKRDDGTAFTGHFPEHTYKDWEEWTEFKSTFEIIEVKGTDHMSIKADKRFKQVVFDTLEEAIKLWSVGDAT
;
A
#
# COMPACT_ATOMS: atom_id res chain seq x y z
N HIS A 1 23.46 -5.91 14.80
CA HIS A 1 22.82 -6.91 13.92
C HIS A 1 21.57 -7.34 14.64
N ASP A 2 20.47 -6.67 14.36
CA ASP A 2 19.20 -6.88 15.04
C ASP A 2 18.47 -8.00 14.30
N ASP A 3 18.44 -9.19 14.88
CA ASP A 3 17.59 -10.26 14.38
C ASP A 3 16.14 -9.80 14.54
N PRO A 4 15.35 -9.69 13.46
CA PRO A 4 13.99 -9.18 13.53
C PRO A 4 12.95 -10.22 13.96
N LEU A 5 13.33 -11.50 13.97
CA LEU A 5 12.43 -12.60 14.32
C LEU A 5 11.82 -12.47 15.72
N PRO A 6 12.56 -12.08 16.78
CA PRO A 6 12.00 -11.89 18.10
C PRO A 6 10.93 -10.79 18.14
N PHE A 7 11.15 -9.67 17.44
CA PHE A 7 10.16 -8.58 17.35
C PHE A 7 8.90 -9.05 16.62
N MET A 8 9.05 -9.68 15.44
CA MET A 8 7.90 -10.15 14.67
C MET A 8 7.15 -11.30 15.34
N ALA A 9 7.82 -12.12 16.15
CA ALA A 9 7.16 -13.15 16.95
C ALA A 9 6.24 -12.56 18.02
N ILE A 10 6.53 -11.34 18.49
CA ILE A 10 5.66 -10.58 19.40
C ILE A 10 4.57 -9.85 18.61
N TYR A 11 4.93 -9.20 17.50
CA TYR A 11 4.04 -8.33 16.74
C TYR A 11 3.01 -9.10 15.88
N GLN A 12 3.40 -10.21 15.24
CA GLN A 12 2.49 -11.05 14.44
C GLN A 12 2.76 -12.56 14.65
N PRO A 13 2.47 -13.09 15.85
CA PRO A 13 2.79 -14.47 16.23
C PRO A 13 2.15 -15.53 15.31
N ARG A 14 0.93 -15.26 14.80
CA ARG A 14 0.21 -16.19 13.92
C ARG A 14 0.87 -16.33 12.54
N VAL A 15 1.37 -15.23 11.98
CA VAL A 15 2.05 -15.21 10.69
C VAL A 15 3.38 -15.97 10.78
N ILE A 16 4.12 -15.79 11.88
CA ILE A 16 5.34 -16.55 12.16
C ILE A 16 5.07 -18.04 12.32
N ALA A 17 4.02 -18.42 13.05
CA ALA A 17 3.64 -19.82 13.21
C ALA A 17 3.28 -20.48 11.86
N PHE A 18 2.55 -19.75 10.99
CA PHE A 18 2.18 -20.21 9.67
C PHE A 18 3.38 -20.39 8.74
N TYR A 19 4.33 -19.45 8.74
CA TYR A 19 5.53 -19.59 7.90
C TYR A 19 6.50 -20.66 8.41
N LYS A 20 6.62 -20.84 9.73
CA LYS A 20 7.46 -21.93 10.29
C LYS A 20 6.92 -23.32 9.94
N SER A 21 5.61 -23.50 9.80
CA SER A 21 5.02 -24.81 9.47
C SER A 21 5.13 -25.17 7.99
N ALA A 22 5.47 -24.22 7.10
CA ALA A 22 5.55 -24.40 5.65
C ALA A 22 6.96 -24.74 5.11
N GLY A 23 7.91 -25.06 5.99
CA GLY A 23 9.26 -25.50 5.60
C GLY A 23 10.03 -24.46 4.76
N ALA A 24 10.71 -24.91 3.70
CA ALA A 24 11.57 -24.04 2.88
C ALA A 24 10.82 -22.89 2.17
N ILE A 25 9.56 -23.11 1.78
CA ILE A 25 8.71 -22.07 1.17
C ILE A 25 8.35 -21.03 2.22
N GLY A 26 7.97 -21.48 3.42
CA GLY A 26 7.66 -20.59 4.54
C GLY A 26 8.85 -19.73 4.95
N GLN A 27 10.06 -20.29 5.02
CA GLN A 27 11.27 -19.53 5.32
C GLN A 27 11.56 -18.47 4.25
N ARG A 28 11.43 -18.81 2.97
CA ARG A 28 11.64 -17.84 1.88
C ARG A 28 10.64 -16.68 1.93
N THR A 29 9.37 -16.98 2.20
CA THR A 29 8.32 -15.96 2.34
C THR A 29 8.56 -15.08 3.58
N LEU A 30 9.00 -15.69 4.69
CA LEU A 30 9.39 -14.98 5.91
C LEU A 30 10.56 -14.02 5.66
N ASP A 31 11.60 -14.45 4.95
CA ASP A 31 12.76 -13.61 4.61
C ASP A 31 12.36 -12.45 3.69
N MET A 32 11.48 -12.68 2.72
CA MET A 32 10.96 -11.63 1.84
C MET A 32 10.12 -10.62 2.62
N TRP A 33 9.24 -11.10 3.49
CA TRP A 33 8.38 -10.26 4.29
C TRP A 33 9.15 -9.44 5.32
N GLN A 34 10.18 -10.02 5.95
CA GLN A 34 11.13 -9.28 6.80
C GLN A 34 11.78 -8.13 6.05
N ARG A 35 12.36 -8.41 4.87
CA ARG A 35 12.99 -7.38 4.04
C ARG A 35 11.99 -6.29 3.64
N GLY A 36 10.76 -6.68 3.28
CA GLY A 36 9.65 -5.78 3.04
C GLY A 36 9.40 -4.86 4.24
N TRP A 37 9.28 -5.43 5.43
CA TRP A 37 9.03 -4.68 6.67
C TRP A 37 10.16 -3.70 7.02
N PHE A 38 11.43 -4.10 6.85
CA PHE A 38 12.56 -3.20 7.13
C PHE A 38 12.68 -2.09 6.10
N CYS A 39 12.47 -2.40 4.82
CA CYS A 39 12.37 -1.39 3.78
C CYS A 39 11.19 -0.45 4.08
N GLU A 40 10.02 -0.98 4.43
CA GLU A 40 8.83 -0.21 4.78
C GLU A 40 9.10 0.73 5.96
N ASN A 41 9.61 0.22 7.09
CA ASN A 41 9.96 1.03 8.26
C ASN A 41 11.05 2.09 7.97
N GLN A 42 12.01 1.80 7.10
CA GLN A 42 13.00 2.79 6.65
C GLN A 42 12.37 3.84 5.73
N THR A 43 11.38 3.47 4.93
CA THR A 43 10.64 4.36 4.01
C THR A 43 9.51 5.17 4.66
N LEU A 44 9.18 4.93 5.94
CA LEU A 44 8.14 5.70 6.65
C LEU A 44 8.51 7.17 6.89
N GLN A 45 9.75 7.58 6.61
CA GLN A 45 10.09 9.01 6.58
C GLN A 45 9.79 9.59 5.19
N PRO A 46 8.88 10.58 5.07
CA PRO A 46 8.69 11.32 3.83
C PRO A 46 10.04 11.83 3.29
N GLY A 47 10.33 11.53 2.02
CA GLY A 47 11.60 11.89 1.36
C GLY A 47 12.79 10.95 1.60
N TYR A 48 12.65 9.86 2.37
CA TYR A 48 13.73 8.86 2.51
C TYR A 48 14.10 8.21 1.17
N HIS A 49 13.07 7.92 0.37
CA HIS A 49 13.21 7.61 -1.05
C HIS A 49 12.33 8.58 -1.82
N THR A 50 12.97 9.61 -2.38
CA THR A 50 12.32 10.48 -3.36
C THR A 50 12.57 9.90 -4.74
N PHE A 51 11.51 9.51 -5.44
CA PHE A 51 11.57 9.08 -6.81
C PHE A 51 12.06 10.23 -7.69
N LYS A 52 13.09 9.96 -8.50
CA LYS A 52 13.61 10.86 -9.55
C LYS A 52 12.80 10.76 -10.84
N CYS A 53 11.51 10.44 -10.73
CA CYS A 53 10.58 10.38 -11.84
C CYS A 53 9.20 10.91 -11.41
N PRO A 54 8.37 11.36 -12.37
CA PRO A 54 6.96 11.64 -12.12
C PRO A 54 6.25 10.47 -11.44
N LEU A 55 5.45 10.76 -10.43
CA LEU A 55 4.68 9.77 -9.69
C LEU A 55 3.18 10.03 -9.89
N LYS A 56 2.44 8.98 -10.29
CA LYS A 56 0.98 8.99 -10.33
C LYS A 56 0.44 7.94 -9.36
N ALA A 57 -0.44 8.36 -8.47
CA ALA A 57 -1.05 7.50 -7.46
C ALA A 57 -2.42 7.02 -7.95
N ILE A 58 -2.56 5.73 -8.24
CA ILE A 58 -3.79 5.17 -8.81
C ILE A 58 -4.49 4.29 -7.76
N PHE A 59 -5.79 4.50 -7.54
CA PHE A 59 -6.57 3.67 -6.61
C PHE A 59 -7.94 3.29 -7.15
N ALA A 60 -8.47 2.18 -6.62
CA ALA A 60 -9.84 1.73 -6.84
C ALA A 60 -10.78 2.39 -5.82
N GLU A 61 -11.94 2.86 -6.27
CA GLU A 61 -12.91 3.55 -5.40
C GLU A 61 -13.23 2.77 -4.12
N HIS A 62 -13.46 1.46 -4.24
CA HIS A 62 -13.76 0.57 -3.12
C HIS A 62 -12.61 0.38 -2.13
N MET A 63 -11.41 0.90 -2.37
CA MET A 63 -10.28 0.75 -1.43
C MET A 63 -10.19 1.88 -0.41
N VAL A 64 -10.82 3.01 -0.74
CA VAL A 64 -10.55 4.31 -0.13
C VAL A 64 -11.75 4.86 0.63
N ARG A 65 -12.96 4.46 0.26
CA ARG A 65 -14.22 4.93 0.85
C ARG A 65 -15.02 3.79 1.49
N GLN A 66 -14.34 3.04 2.35
CA GLN A 66 -14.90 1.89 3.07
C GLN A 66 -15.19 2.29 4.52
N GLU A 67 -16.15 3.20 4.69
CA GLU A 67 -16.65 3.58 6.01
C GLU A 67 -17.98 2.88 6.28
N HIS A 68 -18.02 2.13 7.36
CA HIS A 68 -19.20 1.38 7.77
C HIS A 68 -19.49 1.67 9.24
N LYS A 69 -20.76 1.56 9.64
CA LYS A 69 -21.10 1.57 11.06
C LYS A 69 -20.56 0.33 11.73
N TRP A 70 -20.08 0.45 12.96
CA TRP A 70 -19.48 -0.67 13.67
C TRP A 70 -20.41 -1.88 13.74
N GLU A 71 -21.68 -1.64 14.05
CA GLU A 71 -22.73 -2.67 14.16
C GLU A 71 -23.02 -3.41 12.85
N ASP A 72 -22.72 -2.82 11.70
CA ASP A 72 -22.97 -3.40 10.37
C ASP A 72 -21.77 -4.22 9.85
N ILE A 73 -20.63 -4.16 10.54
CA ILE A 73 -19.40 -4.89 10.19
C ILE A 73 -19.47 -6.32 10.76
N ASP A 74 -19.03 -7.29 9.97
CA ASP A 74 -18.99 -8.68 10.41
C ASP A 74 -18.00 -8.90 11.59
N PRO A 75 -18.24 -9.89 12.46
CA PRO A 75 -17.42 -10.09 13.66
C PRO A 75 -15.93 -10.32 13.39
N LEU A 76 -15.57 -10.93 12.25
CA LEU A 76 -14.18 -11.17 11.90
C LEU A 76 -13.49 -9.85 11.56
N THR A 77 -14.14 -8.97 10.80
CA THR A 77 -13.59 -7.65 10.47
C THR A 77 -13.53 -6.74 11.71
N GLN A 78 -14.51 -6.80 12.62
CA GLN A 78 -14.44 -6.09 13.91
C GLN A 78 -13.20 -6.50 14.72
N MET A 79 -12.98 -7.81 14.86
CA MET A 79 -11.79 -8.35 15.54
C MET A 79 -10.48 -7.86 14.88
N LEU A 80 -10.43 -7.82 13.55
CA LEU A 80 -9.24 -7.33 12.81
C LEU A 80 -8.98 -5.83 13.03
N CYS A 81 -10.03 -5.02 13.17
CA CYS A 81 -9.91 -3.60 13.52
C CYS A 81 -9.44 -3.38 14.97
N GLU A 82 -9.87 -4.22 15.91
CA GLU A 82 -9.47 -4.15 17.32
C GLU A 82 -8.03 -4.63 17.56
N ASP A 83 -7.57 -5.62 16.79
CA ASP A 83 -6.19 -6.16 16.87
C ASP A 83 -5.15 -5.24 16.19
N HIS A 84 -5.58 -4.12 15.61
CA HIS A 84 -4.74 -3.24 14.77
C HIS A 84 -3.97 -4.00 13.68
N GLY A 85 -4.47 -5.17 13.25
CA GLY A 85 -3.81 -6.07 12.31
C GLY A 85 -3.65 -5.47 10.90
N LYS A 86 -4.35 -4.36 10.63
CA LYS A 86 -4.16 -3.49 9.47
C LYS A 86 -4.01 -2.05 9.93
N PHE A 87 -2.93 -1.40 9.50
CA PHE A 87 -2.47 -0.09 10.00
C PHE A 87 -3.53 1.02 9.99
N PHE A 88 -4.46 0.97 9.03
CA PHE A 88 -5.49 2.00 8.85
C PHE A 88 -6.90 1.54 9.27
N ASN A 89 -7.08 0.28 9.67
CA ASN A 89 -8.37 -0.25 10.04
C ASN A 89 -8.57 -0.08 11.55
N PHE A 90 -9.41 0.86 11.93
CA PHE A 90 -9.75 1.10 13.33
C PHE A 90 -11.17 1.61 13.48
N LYS A 91 -11.74 1.37 14.66
CA LYS A 91 -12.99 1.97 15.09
C LYS A 91 -12.75 3.43 15.48
N ARG A 92 -13.58 4.33 14.96
CA ARG A 92 -13.60 5.75 15.31
C ARG A 92 -14.53 6.01 16.49
N ASP A 93 -14.31 7.14 17.15
CA ASP A 93 -15.09 7.55 18.32
C ASP A 93 -16.58 7.79 18.00
N ASP A 94 -16.90 8.08 16.73
CA ASP A 94 -18.28 8.28 16.25
C ASP A 94 -19.05 6.98 16.00
N GLY A 95 -18.45 5.82 16.28
CA GLY A 95 -19.06 4.51 16.07
C GLY A 95 -18.94 3.98 14.64
N THR A 96 -18.24 4.67 13.74
CA THR A 96 -17.87 4.15 12.42
C THR A 96 -16.53 3.45 12.44
N ALA A 97 -16.23 2.65 11.43
CA ALA A 97 -14.89 2.13 11.20
C ALA A 97 -14.52 2.17 9.72
N PHE A 98 -13.22 2.39 9.48
CA PHE A 98 -12.65 2.23 8.16
C PHE A 98 -12.20 0.77 7.98
N THR A 99 -12.70 0.12 6.93
CA THR A 99 -12.39 -1.28 6.61
C THR A 99 -11.65 -1.45 5.28
N GLY A 100 -11.23 -0.33 4.66
CA GLY A 100 -10.47 -0.32 3.42
C GLY A 100 -9.02 -0.76 3.59
N HIS A 101 -8.18 -0.47 2.60
CA HIS A 101 -6.73 -0.71 2.69
C HIS A 101 -5.96 0.56 3.03
N PHE A 102 -6.23 1.64 2.29
CA PHE A 102 -5.55 2.92 2.43
C PHE A 102 -6.60 4.05 2.38
N PRO A 103 -6.70 4.89 3.42
CA PRO A 103 -7.54 6.08 3.39
C PRO A 103 -7.11 7.06 2.30
N GLU A 104 -8.01 7.94 1.85
CA GLU A 104 -7.72 8.83 0.72
C GLU A 104 -6.54 9.76 0.99
N HIS A 105 -6.43 10.23 2.23
CA HIS A 105 -5.37 11.17 2.62
C HIS A 105 -3.97 10.58 2.44
N THR A 106 -3.79 9.27 2.63
CA THR A 106 -2.45 8.66 2.54
C THR A 106 -1.88 8.73 1.13
N TYR A 107 -2.73 8.76 0.11
CA TYR A 107 -2.29 8.95 -1.27
C TYR A 107 -1.79 10.37 -1.51
N LYS A 108 -2.29 11.38 -0.79
CA LYS A 108 -1.80 12.76 -0.90
C LYS A 108 -0.39 12.90 -0.32
N ASP A 109 -0.10 12.15 0.74
CA ASP A 109 1.23 12.15 1.37
C ASP A 109 2.33 11.63 0.42
N TRP A 110 1.95 10.92 -0.66
CA TRP A 110 2.89 10.41 -1.67
C TRP A 110 3.43 11.52 -2.59
N GLU A 111 2.85 12.72 -2.60
CA GLU A 111 3.43 13.87 -3.31
C GLU A 111 4.87 14.15 -2.81
N GLU A 112 5.11 13.97 -1.52
CA GLU A 112 6.43 14.15 -0.90
C GLU A 112 7.44 13.06 -1.28
N TRP A 113 7.00 12.02 -2.00
CA TRP A 113 7.84 10.91 -2.43
C TRP A 113 8.40 11.12 -3.84
N THR A 114 8.12 12.26 -4.50
CA THR A 114 8.68 12.59 -5.82
C THR A 114 9.27 14.00 -5.85
N GLU A 115 10.36 14.19 -6.62
CA GLU A 115 10.91 15.53 -6.92
C GLU A 115 9.99 16.30 -7.89
N PHE A 116 9.08 15.61 -8.58
CA PHE A 116 8.23 16.13 -9.66
C PHE A 116 6.82 16.49 -9.16
N LYS A 117 6.73 17.21 -8.04
CA LYS A 117 5.45 17.56 -7.38
C LYS A 117 4.40 18.16 -8.32
N SER A 118 4.83 19.03 -9.25
CA SER A 118 3.93 19.66 -10.23
C SER A 118 3.24 18.69 -11.20
N THR A 119 3.75 17.46 -11.30
CA THR A 119 3.20 16.40 -12.15
C THR A 119 2.50 15.31 -11.36
N PHE A 120 2.51 15.41 -10.02
CA PHE A 120 1.86 14.45 -9.14
C PHE A 120 0.35 14.48 -9.36
N GLU A 121 -0.23 13.31 -9.59
CA GLU A 121 -1.66 13.16 -9.84
C GLU A 121 -2.20 11.97 -9.07
N ILE A 122 -3.37 12.17 -8.46
CA ILE A 122 -4.16 11.08 -7.87
C ILE A 122 -5.26 10.72 -8.85
N ILE A 123 -5.28 9.45 -9.26
CA ILE A 123 -6.21 8.93 -10.24
C ILE A 123 -7.12 7.89 -9.58
N GLU A 124 -8.38 8.28 -9.40
CA GLU A 124 -9.42 7.37 -8.97
C GLU A 124 -10.02 6.61 -10.17
N VAL A 125 -10.04 5.28 -10.07
CA VAL A 125 -10.73 4.39 -11.00
C VAL A 125 -12.07 3.97 -10.39
N LYS A 126 -13.13 4.69 -10.77
CA LYS A 126 -14.51 4.50 -10.28
C LYS A 126 -15.09 3.15 -10.70
N GLY A 127 -15.96 2.61 -9.84
CA GLY A 127 -16.67 1.35 -10.12
C GLY A 127 -15.77 0.11 -10.18
N THR A 128 -14.57 0.19 -9.61
CA THR A 128 -13.64 -0.95 -9.53
C THR A 128 -13.25 -1.23 -8.08
N ASP A 129 -12.84 -2.46 -7.85
CA ASP A 129 -12.23 -2.95 -6.62
C ASP A 129 -10.76 -3.34 -6.84
N HIS A 130 -10.10 -3.81 -5.78
CA HIS A 130 -8.71 -4.26 -5.85
C HIS A 130 -8.45 -5.32 -6.94
N MET A 131 -9.44 -6.17 -7.21
CA MET A 131 -9.30 -7.30 -8.12
C MET A 131 -9.58 -6.91 -9.58
N SER A 132 -10.50 -5.99 -9.80
CA SER A 132 -11.01 -5.58 -11.11
C SER A 132 -10.28 -4.38 -11.70
N ILE A 133 -9.63 -3.53 -10.89
CA ILE A 133 -8.93 -2.33 -11.37
C ILE A 133 -7.90 -2.65 -12.47
N LYS A 134 -7.21 -3.79 -12.37
CA LYS A 134 -6.20 -4.20 -13.38
C LYS A 134 -6.81 -4.58 -14.72
N ALA A 135 -8.10 -4.91 -14.76
CA ALA A 135 -8.83 -5.18 -15.99
C ALA A 135 -9.39 -3.90 -16.63
N ASP A 136 -9.53 -2.82 -15.86
CA ASP A 136 -10.09 -1.54 -16.30
C ASP A 136 -9.26 -0.88 -17.41
N LYS A 137 -9.95 -0.33 -18.41
CA LYS A 137 -9.30 0.27 -19.59
C LYS A 137 -8.60 1.58 -19.23
N ARG A 138 -9.17 2.40 -18.34
CA ARG A 138 -8.56 3.66 -17.90
C ARG A 138 -7.32 3.39 -17.08
N PHE A 139 -7.34 2.42 -16.17
CA PHE A 139 -6.15 1.99 -15.44
C PHE A 139 -5.02 1.62 -16.41
N LYS A 140 -5.30 0.73 -17.38
CA LYS A 140 -4.30 0.31 -18.37
C LYS A 140 -3.77 1.51 -19.17
N GLN A 141 -4.66 2.36 -19.67
CA GLN A 141 -4.30 3.53 -20.46
C GLN A 141 -3.36 4.45 -19.69
N VAL A 142 -3.69 4.79 -18.45
CA VAL A 142 -2.86 5.64 -17.58
C VAL A 142 -1.47 5.04 -17.38
N VAL A 143 -1.38 3.74 -17.13
CA VAL A 143 -0.09 3.05 -16.98
C VAL A 143 0.73 3.14 -18.26
N PHE A 144 0.14 2.86 -19.42
CA PHE A 144 0.84 2.92 -20.70
C PHE A 144 1.27 4.34 -21.06
N ASP A 145 0.40 5.34 -20.90
CA ASP A 145 0.71 6.74 -21.19
C ASP A 145 1.87 7.23 -20.31
N THR A 146 1.86 6.89 -19.02
CA THR A 146 2.93 7.27 -18.08
C THR A 146 4.26 6.61 -18.46
N LEU A 147 4.24 5.34 -18.90
CA LEU A 147 5.44 4.65 -19.37
C LEU A 147 5.98 5.28 -20.66
N GLU A 148 5.11 5.64 -21.61
CA GLU A 148 5.52 6.33 -22.83
C GLU A 148 6.11 7.72 -22.54
N GLU A 149 5.51 8.49 -21.62
CA GLU A 149 6.04 9.77 -21.16
C GLU A 149 7.43 9.61 -20.53
N ALA A 150 7.61 8.62 -19.63
CA ALA A 150 8.88 8.33 -19.00
C ALA A 150 9.96 7.93 -20.02
N ILE A 151 9.62 7.06 -20.99
CA ILE A 151 10.52 6.67 -22.08
C ILE A 151 10.96 7.90 -22.88
N LYS A 152 10.03 8.79 -23.25
CA LYS A 152 10.36 10.03 -23.98
C LYS A 152 11.28 10.93 -23.17
N LEU A 153 10.99 11.15 -21.89
CA LEU A 153 11.84 11.96 -21.00
C LEU A 153 13.27 11.42 -20.93
N TRP A 154 13.45 10.10 -20.82
CA TRP A 154 14.77 9.50 -20.73
C TRP A 154 15.48 9.40 -22.07
N SER A 155 14.76 9.15 -23.16
CA SER A 155 15.34 9.05 -24.51
C SER A 155 15.86 10.39 -25.04
N VAL A 156 15.35 11.52 -24.54
CA VAL A 156 15.83 12.87 -24.89
C VAL A 156 17.02 13.27 -24.00
N GLY A 157 17.14 12.70 -22.80
CA GLY A 157 18.25 12.96 -21.86
C GLY A 157 19.59 12.34 -22.26
N ASP A 158 19.60 11.30 -23.08
CA ASP A 158 20.82 10.66 -23.61
C ASP A 158 21.38 11.36 -24.87
N ALA A 159 20.76 12.46 -25.31
CA ALA A 159 21.13 13.20 -26.53
C ALA A 159 21.93 14.50 -26.29
N THR A 160 22.41 14.75 -25.07
CA THR A 160 23.26 15.92 -24.72
C THR A 160 24.61 15.51 -24.16
#